data_AF-A0A4Y7M1H7-F1
#
_entry.id   AF-A0A4Y7M1H7-F1
#
_cell.length_a   1.000
_cell.length_b   1.000
_cell.length_c   1.000
_cell.angle_alpha   90.00
_cell.angle_beta   90.00
_cell.angle_gamma   90.00
#
_symmetry.space_group_name_H-M   'P 1'
#
loop_
_entity.id
_entity.type
_entity.pdbx_description
1 polymer ?
#
loop_
_entity_poly.entity_id
_entity_poly.type
_entity_poly.pdbx_seq_one_letter_code
_entity_poly.pdbx_strand_id
1 'polypeptide(L)'
;MNNAVKLDQPIRNNWTDWRMMKDNRRRKLLVQHAPERLCMKALKKNDVLPAEITEIGCKMLAELPRDSNITRVRNRCAITSRPRGVVTRWRLSRIVWRSLADYNKLSGVQRAIW
;
A
#
# COMPACT_ATOMS: atom_id res chain seq x y z
N MET A 1 13.26 21.88 37.71
CA MET A 1 12.02 21.08 37.62
C MET A 1 12.03 20.36 36.28
N ASN A 2 12.59 19.15 36.27
CA ASN A 2 12.79 18.36 35.07
C ASN A 2 11.44 17.77 34.66
N ASN A 3 10.84 18.30 33.61
CA ASN A 3 9.69 17.68 32.95
C ASN A 3 10.17 16.42 32.21
N ALA A 4 10.37 15.35 32.97
CA ALA A 4 10.43 14.00 32.44
C ALA A 4 9.06 13.70 31.82
N VAL A 5 8.94 13.93 30.51
CA VAL A 5 7.80 13.48 29.73
C VAL A 5 7.76 11.96 29.86
N LYS A 6 6.75 11.45 30.56
CA LYS A 6 6.49 10.02 30.74
C LYS A 6 6.57 9.31 29.39
N LEU A 7 7.53 8.38 29.23
CA LEU A 7 7.72 7.56 28.02
C LEU A 7 6.59 6.52 27.83
N ASP A 8 5.59 6.49 28.71
CA ASP A 8 4.47 5.53 28.68
C ASP A 8 3.25 6.02 27.85
N GLN A 9 3.35 7.16 27.17
CA GLN A 9 2.29 7.59 26.27
C GLN A 9 2.48 6.95 24.89
N PRO A 10 1.50 6.23 24.32
CA PRO A 10 1.61 5.76 22.96
C PRO A 10 1.80 6.99 22.07
N ILE A 11 2.92 7.03 21.33
CA ILE A 11 3.15 8.04 20.30
C ILE A 11 1.88 8.06 19.45
N ARG A 12 1.17 9.20 19.43
CA ARG A 12 0.00 9.37 18.57
C ARG A 12 0.49 9.39 17.13
N ASN A 13 0.70 8.22 16.57
CA ASN A 13 0.88 8.06 15.15
C ASN A 13 -0.46 8.47 14.54
N ASN A 14 -0.50 9.40 13.58
CA ASN A 14 -1.74 9.80 12.87
C ASN A 14 -2.39 8.66 12.04
N TRP A 15 -1.97 7.42 12.27
CA TRP A 15 -2.40 6.20 11.61
C TRP A 15 -3.22 5.37 12.58
N THR A 16 -4.34 4.81 12.11
CA THR A 16 -5.21 3.96 12.94
C THR A 16 -4.52 2.72 13.49
N ASP A 17 -3.66 2.07 12.69
CA ASP A 17 -2.84 0.93 13.10
C ASP A 17 -1.39 1.09 12.62
N TRP A 18 -0.45 0.45 13.32
CA TRP A 18 0.93 0.24 12.84
C TRP A 18 0.99 -0.47 11.47
N ARG A 19 0.00 -1.32 11.18
CA ARG A 19 -0.09 -2.04 9.89
C ARG A 19 -0.34 -1.07 8.73
N MET A 20 -1.13 -0.02 8.96
CA MET A 20 -1.39 1.03 7.99
C MET A 20 -0.14 1.89 7.79
N MET A 21 0.55 2.24 8.87
CA MET A 21 1.84 2.93 8.82
C MET A 21 2.87 2.15 7.98
N LYS A 22 3.00 0.83 8.23
CA LYS A 22 3.91 -0.05 7.48
C LYS A 22 3.55 -0.10 6.00
N ASP A 23 2.26 -0.25 5.68
CA ASP A 23 1.78 -0.30 4.30
C ASP A 23 1.98 1.03 3.57
N ASN A 24 1.81 2.16 4.26
CA ASN A 24 2.11 3.49 3.71
C ASN A 24 3.62 3.66 3.41
N ARG A 25 4.50 3.18 4.31
CA ARG A 25 5.95 3.17 4.06
C ARG A 25 6.29 2.38 2.80
N ARG A 26 5.66 1.22 2.59
CA ARG A 26 5.85 0.42 1.36
C ARG A 26 5.36 1.15 0.11
N ARG A 27 4.20 1.81 0.17
CA ARG A 27 3.71 2.62 -0.97
C ARG A 27 4.67 3.74 -1.34
N LYS A 28 5.24 4.45 -0.36
CA LYS A 28 6.25 5.49 -0.62
C LYS A 28 7.49 4.92 -1.30
N LEU A 29 8.01 3.81 -0.76
CA LEU A 29 9.18 3.13 -1.33
C LEU A 29 8.92 2.56 -2.73
N LEU A 30 7.71 2.06 -2.97
CA LEU A 30 7.28 1.61 -4.29
C LEU A 30 7.33 2.75 -5.31
N VAL A 31 6.81 3.93 -4.95
CA VAL A 31 6.81 5.10 -5.84
C VAL A 31 8.24 5.54 -6.15
N GLN A 32 9.13 5.54 -5.15
CA GLN A 32 10.54 5.89 -5.32
C GLN A 32 11.25 4.98 -6.34
N HIS A 33 11.08 3.65 -6.21
CA HIS A 33 11.78 2.67 -7.07
C HIS A 33 10.94 2.14 -8.24
N ALA A 34 9.77 2.71 -8.51
CA ALA A 34 8.90 2.29 -9.62
C ALA A 34 9.60 2.32 -11.00
N PRO A 35 10.28 3.42 -11.40
CA PRO A 35 10.91 3.48 -12.72
C PRO A 35 12.09 2.51 -12.84
N GLU A 36 12.96 2.46 -11.83
CA GLU A 36 14.10 1.54 -11.78
C GLU A 36 13.65 0.08 -11.92
N ARG A 37 12.64 -0.32 -11.14
CA ARG A 37 12.09 -1.68 -11.20
C ARG A 37 11.50 -2.00 -12.57
N LEU A 38 10.87 -1.04 -13.23
CA LEU A 38 10.30 -1.23 -14.56
C LEU A 38 11.41 -1.53 -15.57
N CYS A 39 12.46 -0.72 -15.59
CA CYS A 39 13.62 -0.91 -16.48
C CYS A 39 14.32 -2.26 -16.23
N MET A 40 14.64 -2.59 -14.98
CA MET A 40 15.32 -3.85 -14.65
C MET A 40 14.46 -5.08 -14.95
N LYS A 41 13.14 -4.96 -14.77
CA LYS A 41 12.21 -6.04 -15.12
C LYS A 41 12.07 -6.21 -16.63
N ALA A 42 12.16 -5.13 -17.41
CA ALA A 42 12.21 -5.21 -18.87
C ALA A 42 13.48 -5.93 -19.31
N LEU A 43 14.66 -5.50 -18.84
CA LEU A 43 15.94 -6.17 -19.12
C LEU A 43 15.92 -7.66 -18.83
N LYS A 44 15.39 -8.05 -17.66
CA LYS A 44 15.25 -9.44 -17.26
C LYS A 44 14.34 -10.27 -18.16
N LYS A 45 13.29 -9.65 -18.72
CA LYS A 45 12.24 -10.33 -19.50
C LYS A 45 12.47 -10.28 -21.01
N ASN A 46 13.62 -9.80 -21.45
CA ASN A 46 13.95 -9.69 -22.87
C ASN A 46 14.56 -11.00 -23.37
N ASP A 47 14.01 -11.54 -24.45
CA ASP A 47 14.51 -12.77 -25.09
C ASP A 47 15.55 -12.50 -26.20
N VAL A 48 15.74 -11.24 -26.59
CA VAL A 48 16.65 -10.82 -27.67
C VAL A 48 18.06 -10.52 -27.18
N LEU A 49 18.20 -10.12 -25.91
CA LEU A 49 19.47 -9.69 -25.35
C LEU A 49 20.36 -10.91 -25.00
N PRO A 50 21.70 -10.75 -25.02
CA PRO A 50 22.61 -11.75 -24.48
C PRO A 50 22.29 -12.11 -23.03
N ALA A 51 22.51 -13.37 -22.67
CA ALA A 51 22.23 -13.90 -21.33
C ALA A 51 22.91 -13.06 -20.22
N GLU A 52 24.13 -12.60 -20.45
CA GLU A 52 24.89 -11.77 -19.50
C GLU A 52 24.13 -10.51 -19.06
N ILE A 53 23.49 -9.81 -20.00
CA ILE A 53 22.72 -8.59 -19.71
C ILE A 53 21.46 -8.94 -18.91
N THR A 54 20.81 -10.06 -19.24
CA THR A 54 19.63 -10.53 -18.50
C THR A 54 19.98 -10.94 -17.06
N GLU A 55 21.18 -11.50 -16.85
CA GLU A 55 21.71 -11.84 -15.53
C GLU A 55 22.02 -10.60 -14.70
N ILE A 56 22.60 -9.57 -15.31
CA ILE A 56 22.82 -8.27 -14.66
C ILE A 56 21.48 -7.67 -14.23
N GLY A 57 20.48 -7.66 -15.12
CA GLY A 57 19.13 -7.20 -14.78
C GLY A 57 18.49 -8.00 -13.64
N CYS A 58 18.74 -9.31 -13.57
CA CYS A 58 18.31 -10.15 -12.44
C CYS A 58 18.99 -9.75 -11.12
N LYS A 59 20.32 -9.54 -11.13
CA LYS A 59 21.09 -9.13 -9.95
C LYS A 59 20.64 -7.76 -9.44
N MET A 60 20.55 -6.77 -10.33
CA MET A 60 20.08 -5.42 -9.98
C MET A 60 18.65 -5.43 -9.42
N LEU A 61 17.75 -6.26 -9.97
CA LEU A 61 16.38 -6.38 -9.45
C LEU A 61 16.33 -6.98 -8.04
N ALA A 62 17.28 -7.87 -7.71
CA ALA A 62 17.39 -8.51 -6.40
C ALA A 62 18.00 -7.59 -5.33
N GLU A 63 18.88 -6.67 -5.72
CA GLU A 63 19.50 -5.66 -4.84
C GLU A 63 18.50 -4.61 -4.36
N LEU A 64 17.47 -4.30 -5.16
CA LEU A 64 16.44 -3.33 -4.79
C LEU A 64 15.70 -3.74 -3.50
N PRO A 65 15.31 -2.77 -2.67
CA PRO A 65 14.73 -3.08 -1.36
C PRO A 65 13.43 -3.86 -1.51
N ARG A 66 13.30 -4.99 -0.80
CA ARG A 66 12.18 -5.95 -0.95
C ARG A 66 10.80 -5.31 -0.85
N ASP A 67 10.65 -4.31 0.02
CA ASP A 67 9.38 -3.62 0.28
C ASP A 67 8.95 -2.66 -0.85
N SER A 68 9.81 -2.39 -1.85
CA SER A 68 9.47 -1.66 -3.08
C SER A 68 8.59 -2.46 -4.05
N ASN A 69 8.44 -3.77 -3.83
CA ASN A 69 7.68 -4.62 -4.73
C ASN A 69 6.15 -4.41 -4.59
N ILE A 70 5.48 -4.19 -5.73
CA ILE A 70 4.03 -3.99 -5.82
C ILE A 70 3.21 -5.12 -5.21
N THR A 71 3.69 -6.36 -5.28
CA THR A 71 2.97 -7.53 -4.71
C THR A 71 2.81 -7.47 -3.19
N ARG A 72 3.60 -6.65 -2.50
CA ARG A 72 3.58 -6.52 -1.04
C ARG A 72 2.67 -5.42 -0.52
N VAL A 73 2.23 -4.52 -1.39
CA VAL A 73 1.27 -3.48 -1.04
C VAL A 73 -0.12 -4.12 -0.91
N ARG A 74 -0.83 -3.77 0.16
CA ARG A 74 -2.18 -4.31 0.40
C ARG A 74 -3.21 -3.19 0.41
N ASN A 75 -4.29 -3.35 -0.36
CA ASN A 75 -5.41 -2.40 -0.30
C ASN A 75 -6.13 -2.53 1.05
N ARG A 76 -5.96 -1.53 1.91
CA ARG A 76 -6.60 -1.42 3.24
C ARG A 76 -7.69 -0.37 3.22
N CYS A 77 -8.62 -0.48 4.16
CA CYS A 77 -9.57 0.60 4.44
C CYS A 77 -8.82 1.85 4.90
N ALA A 78 -9.15 3.01 4.32
CA ALA A 78 -8.54 4.29 4.68
C ALA A 78 -8.86 4.73 6.12
N ILE A 79 -10.04 4.35 6.65
CA ILE A 79 -10.51 4.78 7.98
C ILE A 79 -10.14 3.77 9.07
N THR A 80 -10.26 2.47 8.81
CA THR A 80 -10.12 1.44 9.86
C THR A 80 -8.93 0.50 9.66
N SER A 81 -8.09 0.69 8.62
CA SER A 81 -6.97 -0.20 8.29
C SER A 81 -7.36 -1.67 7.97
N ARG A 82 -8.66 -1.98 7.89
CA ARG A 82 -9.18 -3.34 7.60
C ARG A 82 -8.57 -3.91 6.31
N PRO A 83 -7.96 -5.11 6.33
CA PRO A 83 -7.20 -5.67 5.20
C PRO A 83 -8.02 -6.44 4.17
N ARG A 84 -9.29 -6.72 4.43
CA ARG A 84 -10.18 -7.55 3.58
C ARG A 84 -11.54 -6.90 3.46
N GLY A 85 -12.30 -7.27 2.42
CA GLY A 85 -13.61 -6.70 2.14
C GLY A 85 -13.57 -5.19 2.03
N VAL A 86 -12.62 -4.68 1.24
CA VAL A 86 -12.47 -3.25 0.93
C VAL A 86 -13.09 -3.03 -0.45
N VAL A 87 -13.98 -2.06 -0.55
CA VAL A 87 -14.59 -1.67 -1.81
C VAL A 87 -13.61 -0.74 -2.54
N THR A 88 -12.97 -1.24 -3.60
CA THR A 88 -11.80 -0.60 -4.24
C THR A 88 -12.06 0.84 -4.69
N ARG A 89 -13.25 1.11 -5.26
CA ARG A 89 -13.63 2.45 -5.76
C ARG A 89 -13.59 3.53 -4.67
N TRP A 90 -14.04 3.21 -3.45
CA TRP A 90 -14.07 4.16 -2.33
C TRP A 90 -12.92 3.98 -1.34
N ARG A 91 -12.12 2.91 -1.47
CA ARG A 91 -11.05 2.53 -0.51
C ARG A 91 -11.54 2.38 0.94
N LEU A 92 -12.80 1.98 1.10
CA LEU A 92 -13.45 1.78 2.41
C LEU A 92 -13.73 0.31 2.66
N SER A 93 -13.69 -0.10 3.93
CA SER A 93 -14.19 -1.42 4.32
C SER A 93 -15.69 -1.52 4.08
N ARG A 94 -16.20 -2.74 3.82
CA ARG A 94 -17.63 -3.00 3.66
C ARG A 94 -18.50 -2.46 4.81
N ILE A 95 -17.97 -2.41 6.04
CA ILE A 95 -18.70 -1.96 7.23
C ILE A 95 -18.88 -0.44 7.19
N VAL A 96 -17.79 0.29 6.97
CA VAL A 96 -17.80 1.75 6.87
C VAL A 96 -18.49 2.23 5.59
N TRP A 97 -18.29 1.51 4.49
CA TRP A 97 -19.00 1.80 3.24
C TRP A 97 -20.52 1.67 3.42
N ARG A 98 -20.98 0.59 4.07
CA ARG A 98 -22.41 0.38 4.32
C ARG A 98 -22.98 1.45 5.25
N SER A 99 -22.27 1.81 6.33
CA SER A 99 -22.74 2.88 7.21
C SER A 99 -22.84 4.23 6.48
N LEU A 100 -21.86 4.60 5.65
CA LEU A 100 -21.95 5.83 4.87
C LEU A 100 -23.07 5.79 3.82
N ALA A 101 -23.31 4.64 3.20
CA ALA A 101 -24.39 4.44 2.23
C ALA A 101 -25.77 4.53 2.90
N ASP A 102 -25.98 3.82 4.01
CA ASP A 102 -27.26 3.77 4.73
C ASP A 102 -27.69 5.17 5.25
N TYR A 103 -26.72 6.01 5.63
CA TYR A 103 -26.97 7.39 6.07
C TYR A 103 -26.88 8.43 4.94
N ASN A 104 -26.97 8.03 3.67
CA ASN A 104 -26.95 8.92 2.50
C ASN A 104 -25.74 9.88 2.44
N LYS A 105 -24.59 9.48 2.99
CA LYS A 105 -23.33 10.26 2.93
C LYS A 105 -22.53 10.00 1.64
N LEU A 106 -22.97 9.05 0.81
CA LEU A 106 -22.39 8.73 -0.48
C LEU A 106 -23.37 9.11 -1.60
N SER A 107 -22.94 9.99 -2.49
CA SER A 107 -23.76 10.41 -3.63
C SER A 107 -24.02 9.24 -4.59
N GLY A 108 -25.28 9.09 -5.00
CA GLY A 108 -25.71 8.11 -6.01
C GLY A 108 -25.70 6.65 -5.55
N VAL A 109 -25.44 6.36 -4.27
CA VAL A 109 -25.51 4.99 -3.74
C VAL A 109 -26.92 4.73 -3.22
N GLN A 110 -27.62 3.79 -3.84
CA GLN A 110 -28.95 3.34 -3.42
C GLN A 110 -28.95 1.82 -3.21
N ARG A 111 -29.91 1.32 -2.43
CA ARG A 111 -30.15 -0.13 -2.35
C ARG A 111 -30.69 -0.61 -3.69
N ALA A 112 -30.16 -1.72 -4.17
CA ALA A 112 -30.69 -2.35 -5.37
C ALA A 112 -32.12 -2.86 -5.07
N ILE A 113 -33.05 -2.49 -5.94
CA ILE A 113 -34.45 -2.91 -5.91
C ILE A 113 -34.68 -3.55 -7.27
N TRP A 114 -35.06 -4.82 -7.27
CA TRP A 114 -35.41 -5.59 -8.45
C TRP A 114 -36.68 -6.37 -8.16
#